data_AF-X1AGX7-F1
#
_entry.id   AF-X1AGX7-F1
#
_cell.length_a   1.000
_cell.length_b   1.000
_cell.length_c   1.000
_cell.angle_alpha   90.00
_cell.angle_beta   90.00
_cell.angle_gamma   90.00
#
_symmetry.space_group_name_H-M   'P 1'
#
loop_
_entity.id
_entity.type
_entity.pdbx_description
1 polymer ?
#
loop_
_entity_poly.entity_id
_entity_poly.type
_entity_poly.pdbx_seq_one_letter_code
_entity_poly.pdbx_strand_id
1 'polypeptide(L)'
;MDTEIENPKSWDEYFYNMCATAASNSKCLSRKIGAVIVIDKTVVSTGYNGPPRGIMTCDKRWLHDIEIRKEFNKRVTEMEEVIKF
;
A
#
# COMPACT_ATOMS: atom_id res chain seq x y z
N MET A 1 -0.74 -44.62 -9.71
CA MET A 1 -0.95 -43.44 -10.56
C MET A 1 -2.16 -42.75 -9.98
N ASP A 2 -1.96 -42.07 -8.87
CA ASP A 2 -2.95 -41.21 -8.24
C ASP A 2 -2.15 -39.95 -7.92
N THR A 3 -2.09 -39.05 -8.91
CA THR A 3 -1.54 -37.72 -8.66
C THR A 3 -2.43 -37.08 -7.63
N GLU A 4 -1.95 -36.94 -6.40
CA GLU A 4 -2.57 -36.10 -5.38
C GLU A 4 -2.79 -34.73 -6.02
N ILE A 5 -4.05 -34.45 -6.36
CA ILE A 5 -4.45 -33.12 -6.82
C ILE A 5 -4.31 -32.26 -5.57
N GLU A 6 -3.21 -31.51 -5.52
CA GLU A 6 -2.90 -30.49 -4.52
C GLU A 6 -4.20 -29.76 -4.15
N ASN A 7 -4.61 -29.91 -2.90
CA ASN A 7 -5.89 -29.44 -2.38
C ASN A 7 -6.21 -28.03 -2.93
N PRO A 8 -7.31 -27.82 -3.66
CA PRO A 8 -7.65 -26.48 -4.13
C PRO A 8 -7.68 -25.55 -2.92
N LYS A 9 -6.88 -24.48 -2.96
CA LYS A 9 -6.73 -23.53 -1.84
C LYS A 9 -8.09 -23.26 -1.19
N SER A 10 -8.16 -23.36 0.13
CA SER A 10 -9.41 -23.08 0.84
C SER A 10 -9.90 -21.69 0.46
N TRP A 11 -11.23 -21.49 0.46
CA TRP A 11 -11.81 -20.18 0.13
C TRP A 11 -11.22 -19.07 1.00
N ASP A 12 -10.92 -19.36 2.27
CA ASP A 12 -10.27 -18.43 3.18
C ASP A 12 -8.87 -18.04 2.70
N GLU A 13 -8.04 -19.00 2.30
CA GLU A 13 -6.69 -18.70 1.80
C GLU A 13 -6.76 -17.94 0.47
N TYR A 14 -7.71 -18.30 -0.40
CA TYR A 14 -7.95 -17.61 -1.66
C TYR A 14 -8.31 -16.13 -1.44
N PHE A 15 -9.30 -15.84 -0.58
CA PHE A 15 -9.71 -14.48 -0.28
C PHE A 15 -8.68 -13.71 0.55
N TYR A 16 -7.96 -14.38 1.45
CA TYR A 16 -6.87 -13.78 2.20
C TYR A 16 -5.75 -13.31 1.26
N ASN A 17 -5.34 -14.14 0.29
CA ASN A 17 -4.35 -13.76 -0.69
C ASN A 17 -4.79 -12.53 -1.51
N MET A 18 -6.07 -12.45 -1.86
CA MET A 18 -6.62 -11.24 -2.50
C MET A 18 -6.56 -10.01 -1.59
N CYS A 19 -6.90 -10.14 -0.31
CA CYS A 19 -6.75 -9.06 0.68
C CYS A 19 -5.30 -8.59 0.77
N ALA A 20 -4.34 -9.51 0.80
CA ALA A 20 -2.91 -9.19 0.82
C ALA A 20 -2.46 -8.46 -0.46
N THR A 21 -2.93 -8.90 -1.63
CA THR A 21 -2.69 -8.20 -2.89
C THR A 21 -3.30 -6.80 -2.89
N ALA A 22 -4.53 -6.63 -2.41
CA ALA A 22 -5.15 -5.31 -2.29
C ALA A 22 -4.34 -4.40 -1.35
N ALA A 23 -3.92 -4.91 -0.19
CA ALA A 23 -3.12 -4.18 0.80
C ALA A 23 -1.80 -3.65 0.22
N SER A 24 -1.17 -4.39 -0.71
CA SER A 24 0.08 -3.97 -1.37
C SER A 24 -0.03 -2.64 -2.12
N ASN A 25 -1.24 -2.26 -2.55
CA ASN A 25 -1.49 -1.00 -3.23
C ASN A 25 -1.57 0.20 -2.26
N SER A 26 -1.73 -0.03 -0.96
CA SER A 26 -1.76 1.04 0.04
C SER A 26 -0.46 1.82 0.08
N LYS A 27 -0.58 3.14 0.02
CA LYS A 27 0.55 4.08 0.15
C LYS A 27 0.67 4.67 1.55
N CYS A 28 -0.07 4.15 2.52
CA CYS A 28 0.07 4.56 3.91
C CYS A 28 1.46 4.18 4.45
N LEU A 29 2.10 5.06 5.21
CA LEU A 29 3.42 4.82 5.81
C LEU A 29 3.36 3.98 7.10
N SER A 30 2.20 3.95 7.76
CA SER A 30 2.02 3.25 9.04
C SER A 30 1.59 1.79 8.87
N ARG A 31 0.48 1.54 8.18
CA ARG A 31 -0.10 0.19 8.02
C ARG A 31 -0.59 -0.05 6.61
N LYS A 32 -0.40 -1.27 6.10
CA LYS A 32 -0.94 -1.73 4.82
C LYS A 32 -2.18 -2.58 5.10
N ILE A 33 -3.35 -2.06 4.75
CA ILE A 33 -4.65 -2.71 5.00
C ILE A 33 -5.31 -2.97 3.66
N GLY A 34 -5.79 -4.19 3.47
CA GLY A 34 -6.58 -4.61 2.31
C GLY A 34 -7.86 -5.30 2.79
N ALA A 35 -8.91 -5.20 1.97
CA ALA A 35 -10.22 -5.77 2.27
C ALA A 35 -10.86 -6.30 0.97
N VAL A 36 -11.64 -7.36 1.11
CA VAL A 36 -12.44 -7.98 0.05
C VAL A 36 -13.82 -8.26 0.64
N ILE A 37 -14.87 -7.90 -0.10
CA ILE A 37 -16.26 -8.23 0.21
C ILE A 37 -16.68 -9.38 -0.69
N VAL A 38 -17.18 -10.46 -0.09
CA VAL A 38 -17.56 -11.70 -0.78
C VAL A 38 -19.02 -12.04 -0.49
N ILE A 39 -19.77 -12.41 -1.52
CA ILE A 39 -21.13 -12.97 -1.43
C ILE A 39 -21.15 -14.26 -2.24
N ASP A 40 -21.59 -15.37 -1.66
CA ASP A 40 -21.68 -16.67 -2.33
C ASP A 40 -20.39 -17.06 -3.09
N LYS A 41 -19.24 -16.86 -2.42
CA LYS A 41 -17.88 -17.10 -2.96
C LYS A 41 -17.51 -16.22 -4.17
N THR A 42 -18.31 -15.21 -4.49
CA THR A 42 -18.05 -14.21 -5.53
C THR A 42 -17.56 -12.91 -4.91
N VAL A 43 -16.46 -12.36 -5.42
CA VAL A 43 -15.94 -11.07 -4.99
C VAL A 43 -16.82 -9.96 -5.55
N VAL A 44 -17.38 -9.14 -4.66
CA VAL A 44 -18.25 -8.00 -5.01
C VAL A 44 -17.44 -6.71 -5.09
N SER A 45 -16.47 -6.55 -4.18
CA SER A 45 -15.61 -5.37 -4.13
C SER A 45 -14.30 -5.69 -3.44
N THR A 46 -13.27 -4.91 -3.77
CA THR A 46 -11.99 -4.89 -3.09
C THR A 46 -11.64 -3.48 -2.65
N GLY A 47 -10.71 -3.33 -1.71
CA GLY A 47 -10.26 -2.02 -1.25
C GLY A 47 -8.99 -2.10 -0.43
N TYR A 48 -8.35 -0.94 -0.26
CA TYR A 48 -7.19 -0.76 0.61
C TYR A 48 -7.26 0.61 1.27
N ASN A 49 -6.52 0.80 2.36
CA ASN A 49 -6.51 2.09 3.05
C ASN A 49 -5.75 3.17 2.24
N GLY A 50 -6.36 4.34 2.09
CA GLY A 50 -5.80 5.49 1.39
C GLY A 50 -6.61 6.75 1.65
N PRO A 51 -6.10 7.91 1.25
CA PRO A 51 -6.85 9.16 1.36
C PRO A 51 -8.02 9.17 0.36
N PRO A 52 -9.01 10.07 0.54
CA PRO A 52 -10.08 10.28 -0.43
C PRO A 52 -9.55 10.62 -1.83
N ARG A 53 -10.40 10.42 -2.84
CA ARG A 53 -10.07 10.78 -4.23
C ARG A 53 -9.70 12.25 -4.34
N GLY A 54 -8.68 12.54 -5.15
CA GLY A 54 -8.14 13.90 -5.34
C GLY A 54 -7.14 14.35 -4.29
N ILE A 55 -6.91 13.56 -3.24
CA ILE A 55 -5.90 13.85 -2.21
C ILE A 55 -4.64 13.02 -2.44
N MET A 56 -3.48 13.66 -2.32
CA MET A 56 -2.18 13.01 -2.43
C MET A 56 -2.00 11.91 -1.37
N THR A 57 -1.41 10.80 -1.79
CA THR A 57 -1.08 9.65 -0.95
C THR A 57 -0.01 9.98 0.10
N CYS A 58 0.06 9.22 1.20
CA CYS A 58 0.96 9.55 2.32
C CYS A 58 2.44 9.64 1.92
N ASP A 59 2.88 8.81 0.98
CA ASP A 59 4.22 8.82 0.38
C ASP A 59 4.52 10.07 -0.46
N LYS A 60 3.51 10.84 -0.83
CA LYS A 60 3.62 12.08 -1.62
C LYS A 60 3.12 13.33 -0.90
N ARG A 61 2.40 13.17 0.21
CA ARG A 61 1.76 14.29 0.92
C ARG A 61 2.76 15.36 1.38
N TRP A 62 3.97 14.95 1.75
CA TRP A 62 5.07 15.85 2.11
C TRP A 62 5.43 16.85 0.99
N LEU A 63 5.13 16.55 -0.28
CA LEU A 63 5.38 17.47 -1.40
C LEU A 63 4.48 18.70 -1.41
N HIS A 64 3.31 18.63 -0.76
CA HIS A 64 2.33 19.71 -0.71
C HIS A 64 2.40 20.52 0.57
N ASP A 65 2.99 19.98 1.63
CA ASP A 65 3.29 20.77 2.81
C ASP A 65 4.49 21.66 2.50
N ILE A 66 4.20 22.93 2.21
CA ILE A 66 5.21 23.91 1.77
C ILE A 66 6.30 24.08 2.83
N GLU A 67 5.96 23.99 4.11
CA GLU A 67 6.91 24.13 5.21
C GLU A 67 7.83 22.91 5.30
N ILE A 68 7.26 21.70 5.30
CA ILE A 68 8.04 20.45 5.30
C ILE A 68 8.93 20.38 4.06
N ARG A 69 8.43 20.78 2.90
CA ARG A 69 9.20 20.79 1.65
C ARG A 69 10.36 21.79 1.70
N LYS A 70 10.15 22.99 2.27
CA LYS A 70 11.22 23.97 2.49
C LYS A 70 12.27 23.43 3.45
N GLU A 71 11.85 22.81 4.55
CA GLU A 71 12.75 22.23 5.55
C GLU A 71 13.56 21.06 4.97
N PHE A 72 12.91 20.16 4.22
CA PHE A 72 13.59 19.04 3.56
C PHE A 72 14.63 19.54 2.55
N ASN A 73 14.27 20.50 1.69
CA ASN A 73 15.21 21.08 0.73
C ASN A 73 16.41 21.73 1.42
N LYS A 74 16.18 22.48 2.51
CA LYS A 74 17.26 23.08 3.30
C LYS A 74 18.24 22.01 3.81
N ARG A 75 17.72 20.93 4.41
CA ARG A 75 18.54 19.82 4.93
C ARG A 75 19.32 19.10 3.83
N VAL A 76 18.74 18.91 2.65
CA VAL A 76 19.44 18.30 1.51
C VAL A 76 20.59 19.19 1.03
N THR A 77 20.38 20.49 0.90
CA THR A 77 21.43 21.43 0.53
C THR A 77 22.58 21.44 1.56
N GLU A 78 22.24 21.43 2.85
CA GLU A 78 23.23 21.33 3.94
C GLU A 78 24.01 20.00 3.88
N MET A 79 23.34 18.87 3.61
CA MET A 79 24.01 17.57 3.46
C MET A 79 24.92 17.52 2.23
N GLU A 80 24.50 18.06 1.09
CA GLU A 80 25.33 18.12 -0.12
C GLU A 80 26.59 18.98 0.08
N GLU A 81 26.52 20.03 0.89
CA GLU A 81 27.69 20.81 1.29
C GLU A 81 28.64 20.02 2.20
N VAL A 82 28.11 19.19 3.11
CA VAL A 82 28.91 18.33 4.00
C VAL A 82 29.58 17.17 3.25
N ILE A 83 28.94 16.63 2.21
CA ILE A 83 29.46 15.49 1.44
C ILE A 83 30.47 15.93 0.35
N LYS A 84 30.64 17.24 0.12
CA LYS A 84 31.63 17.81 -0.81
C LYS A 84 33.07 17.86 -0.27
N PHE A 85 33.33 17.33 0.92
CA PHE A 85 34.66 17.13 1.50
C PHE A 85 35.15 15.70 1.28
#